data_AF-A0A1X7VEL9-F1
#
_entry.id   AF-A0A1X7VEL9-F1
#
_cell.length_a   1.000
_cell.length_b   1.000
_cell.length_c   1.000
_cell.angle_alpha   90.00
_cell.angle_beta   90.00
_cell.angle_gamma   90.00
#
_symmetry.space_group_name_H-M   'P 1'
#
loop_
_entity.id
_entity.type
_entity.pdbx_description
1 polymer ?
#
loop_
_entity_poly.entity_id
_entity_poly.type
_entity_poly.pdbx_seq_one_letter_code
_entity_poly.pdbx_strand_id
1 'polypeptide(L)'
;MREFGWQQLSVITQDESLFTRVTDDLENNIFKTKGWILDRYDVPTGQDPLHYFDRNEAQTFKIIHINAYPNIAYTVLCEAYYRGMVAPTFLWILPLWYSADWWRSNSTYSSNNVSCTNQVMMQVLVGSIGIVPDGYLTLENESVVTFSGLTPRMYLDNYTDLILNDPLYENLMLLSLSGVAFDGVWAIAVGLDLASQRLSSGNVSGCEDVPGNLVPLEQFDYTNMKLGCIIRQSFSEVNFLGLTGQISFNEKGSRNDSVVLFQQYRAANGTIIRASVGTVTVLLNKAYFTFQNGESNTTLWN
;
A
#
# COMPACT_ATOMS: atom_id res chain seq x y z
N MET A 1 7.25 16.13 1.42
CA MET A 1 8.37 16.91 1.98
C MET A 1 8.82 18.03 1.05
N ARG A 2 9.65 17.80 0.01
CA ARG A 2 10.22 18.88 -0.84
C ARG A 2 9.17 19.80 -1.48
N GLU A 3 8.15 19.19 -2.08
CA GLU A 3 7.07 19.91 -2.77
C GLU A 3 6.42 20.97 -1.89
N PHE A 4 6.20 20.64 -0.62
CA PHE A 4 5.53 21.51 0.35
C PHE A 4 6.50 22.26 1.28
N GLY A 5 7.81 22.20 1.00
CA GLY A 5 8.83 22.87 1.82
C GLY A 5 9.00 22.30 3.24
N TRP A 6 8.49 21.10 3.52
CA TRP A 6 8.58 20.49 4.85
C TRP A 6 9.96 19.91 5.11
N GLN A 7 10.46 20.11 6.33
CA GLN A 7 11.77 19.65 6.78
C GLN A 7 11.72 18.88 8.11
N GLN A 8 10.52 18.72 8.68
CA GLN A 8 10.30 18.05 9.96
C GLN A 8 9.14 17.07 9.83
N LEU A 9 9.28 15.87 10.39
CA LEU A 9 8.26 14.83 10.41
C LEU A 9 8.38 14.04 11.72
N SER A 10 7.27 13.78 12.39
CA SER A 10 7.20 12.77 13.45
C SER A 10 6.63 11.47 12.86
N VAL A 11 7.19 10.33 13.23
CA VAL A 11 6.73 9.02 12.79
C VAL A 11 6.37 8.18 14.01
N ILE A 12 5.13 7.74 14.06
CA ILE A 12 4.64 6.72 14.99
C ILE A 12 4.73 5.39 14.26
N THR A 13 5.70 4.55 14.61
CA THR A 13 5.96 3.29 13.93
C THR A 13 5.66 2.12 14.86
N GLN A 14 5.01 1.09 14.36
CA GLN A 14 4.82 -0.14 15.13
C GLN A 14 6.13 -0.93 15.20
N ASP A 15 6.45 -1.52 16.35
CA ASP A 15 7.65 -2.34 16.56
C ASP A 15 7.49 -3.74 15.93
N GLU A 16 7.42 -3.75 14.60
CA GLU A 16 7.49 -4.93 13.77
C GLU A 16 8.40 -4.67 12.58
N SER A 17 9.13 -5.71 12.15
CA SER A 17 10.15 -5.60 11.10
C SER A 17 9.65 -4.96 9.80
N LEU A 18 8.37 -5.10 9.46
CA LEU A 18 7.76 -4.49 8.28
C LEU A 18 7.79 -2.95 8.38
N PHE A 19 7.40 -2.40 9.53
CA PHE A 19 7.28 -0.96 9.72
C PHE A 19 8.62 -0.34 10.10
N THR A 20 9.38 -0.96 11.01
CA THR A 20 10.67 -0.43 11.48
C THR A 20 11.67 -0.30 10.35
N ARG A 21 11.72 -1.25 9.40
CA ARG A 21 12.58 -1.15 8.21
C ARG A 21 12.26 0.07 7.33
N VAL A 22 10.97 0.38 7.16
CA VAL A 22 10.55 1.57 6.39
C VAL A 22 10.96 2.85 7.12
N THR A 23 10.77 2.90 8.43
CA THR A 23 11.19 4.03 9.26
C THR A 23 12.72 4.20 9.28
N ASP A 24 13.47 3.10 9.33
CA ASP A 24 14.95 3.09 9.26
C ASP A 24 15.46 3.64 7.93
N ASP A 25 14.85 3.23 6.81
CA ASP A 25 15.21 3.72 5.47
C ASP A 25 14.90 5.22 5.34
N LEU A 26 13.71 5.64 5.81
CA LEU A 26 13.31 7.04 5.85
C LEU A 26 14.29 7.90 6.66
N GLU A 27 14.68 7.43 7.85
CA GLU A 27 15.62 8.16 8.71
C GLU A 27 17.02 8.23 8.11
N ASN A 28 17.58 7.07 7.77
CA ASN A 28 19.01 6.93 7.46
C ASN A 28 19.34 7.35 6.03
N ASN A 29 18.48 7.04 5.06
CA ASN A 29 18.77 7.27 3.65
C ASN A 29 18.12 8.56 3.13
N ILE A 30 17.06 9.06 3.77
CA ILE A 30 16.35 10.26 3.30
C ILE A 30 16.54 11.45 4.23
N PHE A 31 16.16 11.36 5.51
CA PHE A 31 16.16 12.52 6.40
C PHE A 31 17.57 12.98 6.77
N LYS A 32 18.44 12.06 7.18
CA LYS A 32 19.86 12.39 7.48
C LYS A 32 20.59 12.97 6.29
N THR A 33 20.40 12.40 5.09
CA THR A 33 21.07 12.88 3.85
C THR A 33 20.57 14.25 3.39
N LYS A 34 19.36 14.66 3.78
CA LYS A 34 18.78 15.96 3.47
C LYS A 34 18.94 17.00 4.57
N GLY A 35 19.47 16.62 5.74
CA GLY A 35 19.52 17.49 6.91
C GLY A 35 18.13 17.84 7.46
N TRP A 36 17.15 16.96 7.25
CA TRP A 36 15.80 17.10 7.81
C TRP A 36 15.73 16.44 9.19
N ILE A 37 14.74 16.84 9.98
CA ILE A 37 14.54 16.33 11.33
C ILE A 37 13.43 15.28 11.30
N LEU A 38 13.78 14.06 11.70
CA LEU A 38 12.82 12.99 11.94
C LEU A 38 12.71 12.77 13.44
N ASP A 39 11.51 12.95 13.98
CA ASP A 39 11.15 12.40 15.29
C ASP A 39 10.57 11.00 15.09
N ARG A 40 10.97 10.05 15.94
CA ARG A 40 10.55 8.66 15.87
C ARG A 40 9.96 8.22 17.20
N TYR A 41 8.83 7.54 17.13
CA TYR A 41 8.23 6.83 18.25
C TYR A 41 7.94 5.39 17.84
N ASP A 42 8.66 4.44 18.40
CA ASP A 42 8.34 3.02 18.25
C ASP A 42 7.26 2.65 19.28
N VAL A 43 6.13 2.11 18.80
CA VAL A 43 5.08 1.51 19.63
C VAL A 43 5.47 0.05 19.87
N PRO A 44 5.94 -0.31 21.08
CA PRO A 44 6.36 -1.68 21.34
C PRO A 44 5.18 -2.65 21.24
N THR A 45 5.45 -3.89 20.83
CA THR A 45 4.40 -4.90 20.67
C THR A 45 3.62 -5.10 21.97
N GLY A 46 2.28 -4.98 21.89
CA GLY A 46 1.37 -5.15 23.02
C GLY A 46 1.35 -4.00 24.03
N GLN A 47 2.02 -2.88 23.76
CA GLN A 47 2.00 -1.69 24.61
C GLN A 47 0.99 -0.65 24.12
N ASP A 48 0.63 0.27 25.02
CA ASP A 48 -0.29 1.36 24.72
C ASP A 48 0.38 2.40 23.79
N PRO A 49 -0.16 2.64 22.58
CA PRO A 49 0.38 3.66 21.69
C PRO A 49 0.22 5.09 22.23
N LEU A 50 -0.65 5.32 23.22
CA LEU A 50 -0.94 6.66 23.76
C LEU A 50 0.23 7.28 24.54
N HIS A 51 1.22 6.49 24.95
CA HIS A 51 2.48 6.99 25.52
C HIS A 51 3.25 7.92 24.56
N TYR A 52 2.91 7.92 23.27
CA TYR A 52 3.35 8.96 22.34
C TYR A 52 3.04 10.38 22.85
N PHE A 53 1.85 10.60 23.41
CA PHE A 53 1.39 11.93 23.83
C PHE A 53 1.98 12.41 25.16
N ASP A 54 2.71 11.55 25.88
CA ASP A 54 3.44 11.92 27.10
C ASP A 54 4.76 12.65 26.78
N ARG A 55 5.14 12.66 25.50
CA ARG A 55 6.38 13.24 25.00
C ARG A 55 6.24 14.71 24.64
N ASN A 56 7.30 15.49 24.87
CA ASN A 56 7.36 16.90 24.46
C ASN A 56 7.29 17.07 22.93
N GLU A 57 7.81 16.09 22.18
CA GLU A 57 7.83 16.14 20.72
C GLU A 57 6.43 16.06 20.11
N ALA A 58 5.47 15.40 20.77
CA ALA A 58 4.13 15.13 20.22
C ALA A 58 3.39 16.41 19.81
N GLN A 59 3.55 17.51 20.54
CA GLN A 59 2.93 18.81 20.21
C GLN A 59 3.81 19.70 19.33
N THR A 60 5.10 19.36 19.20
CA THR A 60 6.10 20.14 18.46
C THR A 60 5.98 19.90 16.95
N PHE A 61 5.87 18.64 16.54
CA PHE A 61 5.80 18.27 15.13
C PHE A 61 4.37 18.42 14.59
N LYS A 62 4.22 19.13 13.47
CA LYS A 62 2.90 19.38 12.84
C LYS A 62 2.55 18.41 11.72
N ILE A 63 3.53 17.65 11.24
CA ILE A 63 3.34 16.62 10.22
C ILE A 63 3.72 15.30 10.88
N ILE A 64 2.75 14.39 10.94
CA ILE A 64 2.87 13.15 11.69
C ILE A 64 2.46 11.99 10.78
N HIS A 65 3.34 11.02 10.61
CA HIS A 65 3.08 9.81 9.84
C HIS A 65 2.83 8.62 10.77
N ILE A 66 1.70 7.95 10.62
CA ILE A 66 1.41 6.70 11.33
C ILE A 66 1.82 5.55 10.43
N ASN A 67 2.90 4.86 10.78
CA ASN A 67 3.41 3.68 10.11
C ASN A 67 3.10 2.42 10.94
N ALA A 68 1.82 2.04 10.97
CA ALA A 68 1.32 0.95 11.82
C ALA A 68 0.03 0.32 11.25
N TYR A 69 -0.45 -0.75 11.89
CA TYR A 69 -1.78 -1.31 11.59
C TYR A 69 -2.94 -0.41 12.07
N PRO A 70 -4.17 -0.61 11.53
CA PRO A 70 -5.31 0.27 11.81
C PRO A 70 -5.69 0.38 13.30
N ASN A 71 -5.45 -0.65 14.11
CA ASN A 71 -5.75 -0.63 15.55
C ASN A 71 -4.92 0.41 16.32
N ILE A 72 -3.64 0.57 15.97
CA ILE A 72 -2.78 1.62 16.53
C ILE A 72 -3.22 2.98 15.99
N ALA A 73 -3.43 3.07 14.67
CA ALA A 73 -3.86 4.32 14.03
C ALA A 73 -5.19 4.84 14.61
N TYR A 74 -6.17 3.96 14.82
CA TYR A 74 -7.47 4.28 15.40
C TYR A 74 -7.29 4.88 16.80
N THR A 75 -6.52 4.19 17.64
CA THR A 75 -6.29 4.60 19.03
C THR A 75 -5.58 5.95 19.11
N VAL A 76 -4.53 6.15 18.31
CA VAL A 76 -3.76 7.40 18.26
C VAL A 76 -4.61 8.56 17.75
N LEU A 77 -5.30 8.39 16.61
CA LEU A 77 -6.09 9.47 16.02
C LEU A 77 -7.27 9.87 16.92
N CYS A 78 -7.87 8.91 17.62
CA CYS A 78 -8.91 9.20 18.58
C CYS A 78 -8.44 10.13 19.70
N GLU A 79 -7.28 9.83 20.30
CA GLU A 79 -6.70 10.68 21.34
C GLU A 79 -6.22 12.02 20.77
N ALA A 80 -5.70 12.03 19.55
CA ALA A 80 -5.29 13.25 18.86
C ALA A 80 -6.41 14.30 18.78
N TYR A 81 -7.66 13.87 18.54
CA TYR A 81 -8.81 14.77 18.58
C TYR A 81 -8.94 15.48 19.94
N TYR A 82 -8.87 14.72 21.05
CA TYR A 82 -8.97 15.28 22.40
C TYR A 82 -7.78 16.16 22.79
N ARG A 83 -6.63 15.94 22.15
CA ARG A 83 -5.42 16.79 22.28
C ARG A 83 -5.43 18.00 21.35
N GLY A 84 -6.51 18.22 20.57
CA GLY A 84 -6.61 19.31 19.60
C GLY A 84 -5.66 19.18 18.41
N MET A 85 -5.13 17.98 18.16
CA MET A 85 -4.19 17.67 17.09
C MET A 85 -4.91 17.32 15.79
N VAL A 86 -5.71 18.27 15.30
CA VAL A 86 -6.53 18.15 14.08
C VAL A 86 -6.12 19.19 13.03
N ALA A 87 -6.62 19.03 11.82
CA ALA A 87 -6.48 20.03 10.76
C ALA A 87 -7.10 21.39 11.18
N PRO A 88 -6.58 22.54 10.70
CA PRO A 88 -5.46 22.67 9.75
C PRO A 88 -4.08 22.72 10.42
N THR A 89 -4.01 22.72 11.75
CA THR A 89 -2.73 22.90 12.47
C THR A 89 -1.84 21.66 12.42
N PHE A 90 -2.45 20.47 12.41
CA PHE A 90 -1.75 19.19 12.32
C PHE A 90 -2.19 18.44 11.06
N LEU A 91 -1.21 17.82 10.41
CA LEU A 91 -1.38 16.95 9.26
C LEU A 91 -1.00 15.51 9.63
N TRP A 92 -1.94 14.60 9.49
CA TRP A 92 -1.70 13.18 9.61
C TRP A 92 -1.49 12.56 8.23
N ILE A 93 -0.43 11.75 8.11
CA ILE A 93 -0.14 10.92 6.94
C ILE A 93 -0.44 9.48 7.33
N LEU A 94 -1.28 8.81 6.53
CA LEU A 94 -1.79 7.48 6.80
C LEU A 94 -1.52 6.53 5.64
N PRO A 95 -1.36 5.22 5.90
CA PRO A 95 -1.35 4.22 4.84
C PRO A 95 -2.77 4.09 4.25
N LEU A 96 -2.90 4.01 2.92
CA LEU A 96 -4.20 3.86 2.26
C LEU A 96 -4.60 2.41 1.97
N TRP A 97 -3.80 1.44 2.40
CA TRP A 97 -4.17 0.02 2.33
C TRP A 97 -5.18 -0.39 3.41
N TYR A 98 -5.56 0.51 4.33
CA TYR A 98 -6.66 0.27 5.26
C TYR A 98 -7.99 0.10 4.51
N SER A 99 -8.89 -0.74 5.03
CA SER A 99 -10.25 -0.90 4.49
C SER A 99 -11.03 0.42 4.54
N ALA A 100 -12.10 0.58 3.74
CA ALA A 100 -12.79 1.87 3.65
C ALA A 100 -13.34 2.39 5.00
N ASP A 101 -13.88 1.48 5.81
CA ASP A 101 -14.56 1.79 7.08
C ASP A 101 -13.71 1.45 8.33
N TRP A 102 -12.39 1.31 8.17
CA TRP A 102 -11.46 0.96 9.25
C TRP A 102 -11.56 1.87 10.50
N TRP A 103 -12.00 3.10 10.30
CA TRP A 103 -12.09 4.17 11.30
C TRP A 103 -13.42 4.21 12.05
N ARG A 104 -14.38 3.37 11.68
CA ARG A 104 -15.69 3.35 12.35
C ARG A 104 -15.57 2.68 13.72
N SER A 105 -16.39 3.16 14.66
CA SER A 105 -16.46 2.64 16.03
C SER A 105 -17.01 1.21 16.15
N ASN A 106 -17.53 0.64 15.06
CA ASN A 106 -17.96 -0.75 14.97
C ASN A 106 -17.01 -1.61 14.11
N SER A 107 -15.86 -1.05 13.69
CA SER A 107 -14.85 -1.81 12.96
C SER A 107 -14.15 -2.81 13.87
N THR A 108 -13.53 -3.84 13.29
CA THR A 108 -12.72 -4.80 14.03
C THR A 108 -11.44 -4.20 14.62
N TYR A 109 -11.09 -2.97 14.24
CA TYR A 109 -9.89 -2.25 14.69
C TYR A 109 -10.17 -1.23 15.79
N SER A 110 -11.44 -0.89 16.04
CA SER A 110 -11.79 0.08 17.06
C SER A 110 -11.45 -0.43 18.45
N SER A 111 -10.98 0.46 19.32
CA SER A 111 -10.87 0.17 20.75
C SER A 111 -12.23 0.23 21.42
N ASN A 112 -12.38 -0.39 22.61
CA ASN A 112 -13.61 -0.31 23.43
C ASN A 112 -13.86 1.09 24.03
N ASN A 113 -13.25 2.14 23.46
CA ASN A 113 -13.39 3.50 23.94
C ASN A 113 -14.69 4.13 23.44
N VAL A 114 -15.70 4.18 24.31
CA VAL A 114 -17.02 4.74 24.03
C VAL A 114 -16.98 6.23 23.68
N SER A 115 -15.95 6.97 24.11
CA SER A 115 -15.81 8.38 23.74
C SER A 115 -15.42 8.56 22.26
N CYS A 116 -14.81 7.53 21.67
CA CYS A 116 -14.35 7.54 20.30
C CYS A 116 -15.46 7.29 19.29
N THR A 117 -16.30 8.29 19.07
CA THR A 117 -17.41 8.20 18.11
C THR A 117 -16.95 8.34 16.66
N ASN A 118 -17.78 7.90 15.71
CA ASN A 118 -17.54 8.16 14.29
C ASN A 118 -17.34 9.65 13.98
N GLN A 119 -18.07 10.53 14.67
CA GLN A 119 -17.92 11.97 14.49
C GLN A 119 -16.54 12.46 14.96
N VAL A 120 -16.03 11.94 16.08
CA VAL A 120 -14.66 12.23 16.56
C VAL A 120 -13.62 11.80 15.52
N MET A 121 -13.72 10.56 15.03
CA MET A 121 -12.81 10.04 14.01
C MET A 121 -12.88 10.82 12.70
N MET A 122 -14.07 11.26 12.28
CA MET A 122 -14.24 12.12 11.10
C MET A 122 -13.50 13.45 11.25
N GLN A 123 -13.57 14.09 12.42
CA GLN A 123 -12.94 15.40 12.64
C GLN A 123 -11.41 15.35 12.57
N VAL A 124 -10.79 14.25 12.98
CA VAL A 124 -9.33 14.09 12.88
C VAL A 124 -8.90 13.59 11.49
N LEU A 125 -9.70 12.75 10.84
CA LEU A 125 -9.36 12.21 9.51
C LEU A 125 -9.51 13.23 8.41
N VAL A 126 -10.52 14.10 8.45
CA VAL A 126 -10.70 15.12 7.42
C VAL A 126 -9.46 16.03 7.35
N GLY A 127 -8.89 16.16 6.16
CA GLY A 127 -7.64 16.88 5.92
C GLY A 127 -6.39 16.01 6.00
N SER A 128 -6.48 14.80 6.56
CA SER A 128 -5.38 13.83 6.57
C SER A 128 -5.06 13.35 5.15
N ILE A 129 -3.78 13.09 4.92
CA ILE A 129 -3.26 12.61 3.64
C ILE A 129 -3.00 11.12 3.74
N GLY A 130 -3.22 10.41 2.65
CA GLY A 130 -2.77 9.04 2.52
C GLY A 130 -2.02 8.78 1.23
N ILE A 131 -1.18 7.75 1.28
CA ILE A 131 -0.36 7.31 0.16
C ILE A 131 -0.54 5.81 -0.10
N VAL A 132 -0.54 5.42 -1.38
CA VAL A 132 -0.53 4.02 -1.83
C VAL A 132 0.04 3.94 -3.25
N PRO A 133 0.83 2.91 -3.60
CA PRO A 133 1.21 2.66 -4.99
C PRO A 133 -0.03 2.45 -5.87
N ASP A 134 -0.04 2.97 -7.09
CA ASP A 134 -1.16 2.81 -8.01
C ASP A 134 -1.44 1.34 -8.34
N GLY A 135 -0.38 0.53 -8.48
CA GLY A 135 -0.44 -0.91 -8.74
C GLY A 135 -1.12 -1.74 -7.63
N TYR A 136 -1.51 -1.12 -6.51
CA TYR A 136 -2.29 -1.81 -5.48
C TYR A 136 -3.80 -1.71 -5.73
N LEU A 137 -4.22 -0.80 -6.61
CA LEU A 137 -5.62 -0.58 -6.97
C LEU A 137 -5.90 -1.10 -8.38
N THR A 138 -7.16 -1.43 -8.64
CA THR A 138 -7.63 -1.70 -10.00
C THR A 138 -7.48 -0.47 -10.88
N LEU A 139 -7.23 -0.67 -12.18
CA LEU A 139 -7.09 0.39 -13.17
C LEU A 139 -8.31 1.33 -13.18
N GLU A 140 -8.04 2.64 -13.25
CA GLU A 140 -9.09 3.67 -13.34
C GLU A 140 -9.92 3.57 -14.63
N ASN A 141 -9.30 3.13 -15.73
CA ASN A 141 -10.05 2.86 -16.96
C ASN A 141 -10.82 1.53 -16.80
N GLU A 142 -12.03 1.63 -16.29
CA GLU A 142 -12.85 0.46 -15.96
C GLU A 142 -13.28 -0.38 -17.19
N SER A 143 -13.07 0.12 -18.41
CA SER A 143 -13.47 -0.54 -19.67
C SER A 143 -12.32 -1.22 -20.39
N VAL A 144 -11.07 -1.09 -19.92
CA VAL A 144 -9.92 -1.72 -20.58
C VAL A 144 -9.98 -3.24 -20.42
N VAL A 145 -9.87 -3.98 -21.52
CA VAL A 145 -9.81 -5.45 -21.49
C VAL A 145 -8.38 -5.86 -21.14
N THR A 146 -8.23 -6.61 -20.04
CA THR A 146 -6.93 -7.08 -19.54
C THR A 146 -6.56 -8.45 -20.11
N PHE A 147 -5.37 -8.95 -19.77
CA PHE A 147 -4.89 -10.27 -20.21
C PHE A 147 -5.83 -11.41 -19.82
N SER A 148 -6.54 -11.28 -18.70
CA SER A 148 -7.54 -12.28 -18.26
C SER A 148 -8.81 -12.29 -19.11
N GLY A 149 -8.99 -11.33 -20.03
CA GLY A 149 -10.22 -11.08 -20.77
C GLY A 149 -11.28 -10.29 -19.99
N LEU A 150 -11.03 -10.00 -18.70
CA LEU A 150 -11.91 -9.17 -17.88
C LEU A 150 -11.51 -7.69 -17.96
N THR A 151 -12.51 -6.82 -17.79
CA THR A 151 -12.30 -5.41 -17.49
C THR A 151 -12.29 -5.19 -15.97
N PRO A 152 -11.67 -4.10 -15.46
CA PRO A 152 -11.73 -3.77 -14.03
C PRO A 152 -13.16 -3.69 -13.51
N ARG A 153 -14.10 -3.14 -14.30
CA ARG A 153 -15.52 -3.11 -13.94
C ARG A 153 -16.10 -4.51 -13.74
N MET A 154 -15.94 -5.37 -14.73
CA MET A 154 -16.47 -6.74 -14.68
C MET A 154 -15.90 -7.51 -13.49
N TYR A 155 -14.61 -7.33 -13.20
CA TYR A 155 -13.99 -7.94 -12.04
C TYR A 155 -14.58 -7.43 -10.72
N LEU A 156 -14.68 -6.11 -10.54
CA LEU A 156 -15.20 -5.51 -9.31
C LEU A 156 -16.67 -5.87 -9.08
N ASP A 157 -17.49 -5.86 -10.13
CA ASP A 157 -18.90 -6.25 -10.07
C ASP A 157 -19.02 -7.72 -9.62
N ASN A 158 -18.28 -8.64 -10.24
CA ASN A 158 -18.28 -10.05 -9.88
C ASN A 158 -17.73 -10.30 -8.47
N TYR A 159 -16.63 -9.65 -8.10
CA TYR A 159 -16.04 -9.77 -6.76
C TYR A 159 -17.01 -9.28 -5.68
N THR A 160 -17.66 -8.15 -5.94
CA THR A 160 -18.66 -7.59 -5.01
C THR A 160 -19.85 -8.50 -4.87
N ASP A 161 -20.38 -9.03 -5.98
CA ASP A 161 -21.48 -9.98 -5.97
C ASP A 161 -21.14 -11.25 -5.16
N LEU A 162 -19.96 -11.82 -5.37
CA LEU A 162 -19.49 -12.99 -4.61
C LEU A 162 -19.45 -12.72 -3.10
N ILE A 163 -18.84 -11.60 -2.68
CA ILE A 163 -18.67 -11.30 -1.25
C ILE A 163 -20.01 -10.96 -0.58
N LEU A 164 -20.91 -10.27 -1.28
CA LEU A 164 -22.17 -9.80 -0.68
C LEU A 164 -23.31 -10.82 -0.75
N ASN A 165 -23.33 -11.69 -1.77
CA ASN A 165 -24.49 -12.53 -2.07
C ASN A 165 -24.21 -14.04 -1.95
N ASP A 166 -22.96 -14.49 -1.91
CA ASP A 166 -22.64 -15.91 -1.71
C ASP A 166 -22.50 -16.24 -0.21
N PRO A 167 -23.32 -17.15 0.35
CA PRO A 167 -23.24 -17.56 1.75
C PRO A 167 -21.87 -18.11 2.17
N LEU A 168 -21.06 -18.63 1.23
CA LEU A 168 -19.70 -19.09 1.52
C LEU A 168 -18.80 -17.95 2.03
N TYR A 169 -19.11 -16.70 1.67
CA TYR A 169 -18.29 -15.53 1.95
C TYR A 169 -18.97 -14.52 2.90
N GLU A 170 -20.09 -14.87 3.55
CA GLU A 170 -20.90 -13.97 4.40
C GLU A 170 -20.10 -13.26 5.52
N ASN A 171 -19.01 -13.88 6.00
CA ASN A 171 -18.15 -13.31 7.04
C ASN A 171 -16.90 -12.58 6.52
N LEU A 172 -16.77 -12.42 5.20
CA LEU A 172 -15.66 -11.71 4.58
C LEU A 172 -16.05 -10.28 4.24
N MET A 173 -15.05 -9.40 4.28
CA MET A 173 -15.19 -8.00 3.87
C MET A 173 -14.56 -7.79 2.50
N LEU A 174 -15.07 -6.80 1.77
CA LEU A 174 -14.43 -6.33 0.54
C LEU A 174 -13.02 -5.82 0.85
N LEU A 175 -12.04 -6.45 0.22
CA LEU A 175 -10.63 -6.08 0.32
C LEU A 175 -10.26 -5.21 -0.87
N SER A 176 -9.77 -4.00 -0.60
CA SER A 176 -9.32 -3.06 -1.64
C SER A 176 -8.14 -3.58 -2.46
N LEU A 177 -7.40 -4.58 -1.95
CA LEU A 177 -6.22 -5.18 -2.59
C LEU A 177 -6.52 -6.50 -3.32
N SER A 178 -7.79 -6.87 -3.48
CA SER A 178 -8.19 -8.14 -4.12
C SER A 178 -7.64 -8.30 -5.54
N GLY A 179 -7.56 -7.20 -6.30
CA GLY A 179 -7.01 -7.19 -7.64
C GLY A 179 -5.53 -7.62 -7.71
N VAL A 180 -4.73 -7.27 -6.70
CA VAL A 180 -3.32 -7.68 -6.62
C VAL A 180 -3.21 -9.21 -6.46
N ALA A 181 -4.08 -9.80 -5.64
CA ALA A 181 -4.13 -11.25 -5.47
C ALA A 181 -4.57 -11.95 -6.76
N PHE A 182 -5.57 -11.40 -7.46
CA PHE A 182 -6.02 -11.91 -8.76
C PHE A 182 -4.89 -11.91 -9.80
N ASP A 183 -4.20 -10.77 -9.95
CA ASP A 183 -3.07 -10.64 -10.87
C ASP A 183 -1.89 -11.53 -10.45
N GLY A 184 -1.68 -11.76 -9.15
CA GLY A 184 -0.67 -12.68 -8.63
C GLY A 184 -0.89 -14.13 -9.06
N VAL A 185 -2.13 -14.61 -9.06
CA VAL A 185 -2.46 -15.95 -9.57
C VAL A 185 -2.22 -16.04 -11.08
N TRP A 186 -2.58 -15.00 -11.84
CA TRP A 186 -2.27 -14.93 -13.27
C TRP A 186 -0.75 -14.90 -13.53
N ALA A 187 0.03 -14.18 -12.72
CA ALA A 187 1.48 -14.16 -12.83
C ALA A 187 2.09 -15.55 -12.61
N ILE A 188 1.55 -16.34 -11.68
CA ILE A 188 1.95 -17.74 -11.49
C ILE A 188 1.65 -18.55 -12.74
N ALA A 189 0.44 -18.44 -13.30
CA ALA A 189 0.05 -19.18 -14.50
C ALA A 189 0.94 -18.83 -15.71
N VAL A 190 1.16 -17.54 -15.97
CA VAL A 190 2.01 -17.06 -17.06
C VAL A 190 3.47 -17.49 -16.86
N GLY A 191 4.00 -17.37 -15.64
CA GLY A 191 5.37 -17.77 -15.34
C GLY A 191 5.61 -19.27 -15.52
N LEU A 192 4.64 -20.11 -15.16
CA LEU A 192 4.70 -21.56 -15.37
C LEU A 192 4.54 -21.95 -16.83
N ASP A 193 3.69 -21.26 -17.60
CA ASP A 193 3.58 -21.46 -19.05
C ASP A 193 4.90 -21.15 -19.76
N LEU A 194 5.52 -20.00 -19.44
CA LEU A 194 6.86 -19.64 -19.94
C LEU A 194 7.90 -20.71 -19.58
N ALA A 195 7.89 -21.20 -18.34
CA ALA A 195 8.81 -22.26 -17.92
C ALA A 195 8.59 -23.56 -18.72
N SER A 196 7.34 -23.96 -18.92
CA SER A 196 6.98 -25.15 -19.72
C SER A 196 7.49 -25.04 -21.16
N GLN A 197 7.35 -23.86 -21.78
CA GLN A 197 7.83 -23.60 -23.14
C GLN A 197 9.37 -23.68 -23.23
N ARG A 198 10.09 -23.13 -22.23
CA ARG A 198 11.55 -23.24 -22.16
C ARG A 198 12.03 -24.67 -22.00
N LEU A 199 11.41 -25.42 -21.09
CA LEU A 199 11.72 -26.84 -20.87
C LEU A 199 11.49 -27.66 -22.15
N SER A 200 10.36 -27.44 -22.82
CA SER A 200 10.00 -28.16 -24.05
C SER A 200 10.92 -27.85 -25.23
N SER A 201 11.43 -26.61 -25.31
CA SER A 201 12.34 -26.17 -26.38
C SER A 201 13.82 -26.42 -26.09
N GLY A 202 14.17 -26.90 -24.89
CA GLY A 202 15.57 -27.04 -24.47
C GLY A 202 16.26 -25.70 -24.17
N ASN A 203 15.49 -24.62 -24.01
CA ASN A 203 16.05 -23.28 -23.75
C ASN A 203 16.47 -23.14 -22.28
N VAL A 204 17.79 -23.21 -22.06
CA VAL A 204 18.43 -23.06 -20.75
C VAL A 204 19.11 -21.70 -20.56
N SER A 205 18.78 -20.69 -21.38
CA SER A 205 19.42 -19.37 -21.32
C SER A 205 19.35 -18.76 -19.93
N GLY A 206 20.50 -18.32 -19.39
CA GLY A 206 20.63 -17.78 -18.03
C GLY A 206 20.77 -18.86 -16.94
N CYS A 207 20.75 -20.13 -17.31
CA CYS A 207 20.82 -21.29 -16.43
C CYS A 207 21.80 -22.37 -16.93
N GLU A 208 22.69 -22.05 -17.88
CA GLU A 208 23.59 -22.99 -18.56
C GLU A 208 24.47 -23.78 -17.57
N ASP A 209 25.05 -23.09 -16.60
CA ASP A 209 26.02 -23.65 -15.65
C ASP A 209 25.38 -24.17 -14.34
N VAL A 210 24.06 -24.15 -14.23
CA VAL A 210 23.35 -24.59 -13.02
C VAL A 210 23.22 -26.12 -13.00
N PRO A 211 23.61 -26.84 -11.93
CA PRO A 211 23.52 -28.30 -11.90
C PRO A 211 22.06 -28.79 -11.89
N GLY A 212 21.81 -29.97 -12.44
CA GLY A 212 20.49 -30.59 -12.47
C GLY A 212 20.01 -30.95 -13.87
N ASN A 213 18.87 -31.62 -13.93
CA ASN A 213 18.32 -32.15 -15.18
C ASN A 213 17.25 -31.23 -15.76
N LEU A 214 17.20 -31.16 -17.09
CA LEU A 214 16.08 -30.55 -17.79
C LEU A 214 14.92 -31.56 -17.83
N VAL A 215 13.90 -31.32 -17.01
CA VAL A 215 12.73 -32.20 -16.87
C VAL A 215 11.43 -31.38 -16.96
N PRO A 216 10.31 -31.98 -17.40
CA PRO A 216 9.00 -31.33 -17.35
C PRO A 216 8.63 -30.88 -15.92
N LEU A 217 7.73 -29.90 -15.79
CA LEU A 217 7.31 -29.34 -14.51
C LEU A 217 6.72 -30.40 -13.57
N GLU A 218 6.10 -31.45 -14.11
CA GLU A 218 5.47 -32.55 -13.37
C GLU A 218 6.49 -33.45 -12.65
N GLN A 219 7.77 -33.40 -13.05
CA GLN A 219 8.87 -34.14 -12.43
C GLN A 219 9.65 -33.24 -11.45
N PHE A 220 8.94 -32.31 -10.80
CA PHE A 220 9.53 -31.41 -9.82
C PHE A 220 10.24 -32.18 -8.69
N ASP A 221 11.44 -31.72 -8.37
CA ASP A 221 12.23 -32.18 -7.23
C ASP A 221 12.92 -30.98 -6.57
N TYR A 222 12.86 -30.92 -5.25
CA TYR A 222 13.47 -29.85 -4.44
C TYR A 222 14.99 -29.78 -4.58
N THR A 223 15.64 -30.85 -5.05
CA THR A 223 17.10 -30.86 -5.26
C THR A 223 17.53 -30.43 -6.67
N ASN A 224 16.60 -30.30 -7.62
CA ASN A 224 16.91 -29.94 -8.99
C ASN A 224 17.10 -28.42 -9.16
N MET A 225 18.35 -27.96 -8.98
CA MET A 225 18.69 -26.55 -9.10
C MET A 225 18.47 -25.98 -10.51
N LYS A 226 18.68 -26.79 -11.56
CA LYS A 226 18.44 -26.39 -12.96
C LYS A 226 16.96 -26.01 -13.17
N LEU A 227 16.05 -26.87 -12.71
CA LEU A 227 14.61 -26.60 -12.81
C LEU A 227 14.23 -25.34 -12.03
N GLY A 228 14.73 -25.17 -10.80
CA GLY A 228 14.51 -23.96 -10.00
C GLY A 228 15.02 -22.68 -10.68
N CYS A 229 16.19 -22.74 -11.35
CA CYS A 229 16.70 -21.62 -12.13
C CYS A 229 15.79 -21.27 -13.30
N ILE A 230 15.35 -22.27 -14.08
CA ILE A 230 14.47 -22.05 -15.24
C ILE A 230 13.14 -21.44 -14.80
N ILE A 231 12.54 -21.92 -13.71
CA ILE A 231 11.33 -21.33 -13.15
C ILE A 231 11.59 -19.87 -12.78
N ARG A 232 12.65 -19.57 -12.01
CA ARG A 232 12.99 -18.19 -11.62
C ARG A 232 13.18 -17.28 -12.83
N GLN A 233 13.91 -17.74 -13.84
CA GLN A 233 14.18 -16.98 -15.05
C GLN A 233 12.88 -16.73 -15.84
N SER A 234 11.99 -17.72 -15.91
CA SER A 234 10.69 -17.57 -16.58
C SER A 234 9.79 -16.55 -15.87
N PHE A 235 9.82 -16.51 -14.53
CA PHE A 235 9.11 -15.49 -13.76
C PHE A 235 9.67 -14.08 -13.96
N SER A 236 10.97 -13.93 -14.21
CA SER A 236 11.56 -12.62 -14.55
C SER A 236 11.11 -12.08 -15.92
N GLU A 237 10.55 -12.94 -16.77
CA GLU A 237 10.06 -12.60 -18.11
C GLU A 237 8.53 -12.40 -18.15
N VAL A 238 7.84 -12.57 -17.02
CA VAL A 238 6.41 -12.30 -16.91
C VAL A 238 6.14 -10.84 -17.25
N ASN A 239 5.29 -10.62 -18.25
CA ASN A 239 4.94 -9.30 -18.75
C ASN A 239 3.53 -9.30 -19.36
N PHE A 240 2.53 -8.81 -18.63
CA PHE A 240 1.16 -8.69 -19.14
C PHE A 240 0.39 -7.55 -18.48
N LEU A 241 -0.69 -7.09 -19.12
CA LEU A 241 -1.61 -6.12 -18.53
C LEU A 241 -2.62 -6.85 -17.63
N GLY A 242 -2.48 -6.69 -16.31
CA GLY A 242 -3.42 -7.19 -15.30
C GLY A 242 -4.50 -6.16 -14.95
N LEU A 243 -5.36 -6.51 -13.99
CA LEU A 243 -6.42 -5.64 -13.47
C LEU A 243 -5.88 -4.42 -12.72
N THR A 244 -4.71 -4.56 -12.12
CA THR A 244 -4.03 -3.50 -11.36
C THR A 244 -2.94 -2.81 -12.18
N GLY A 245 -2.91 -3.02 -13.51
CA GLY A 245 -1.95 -2.42 -14.44
C GLY A 245 -0.91 -3.40 -14.95
N GLN A 246 0.22 -2.88 -15.42
CA GLN A 246 1.26 -3.72 -16.02
C GLN A 246 1.92 -4.59 -14.94
N ILE A 247 1.91 -5.90 -15.14
CA ILE A 247 2.56 -6.90 -14.29
C ILE A 247 3.91 -7.25 -14.91
N SER A 248 4.98 -6.80 -14.26
CA SER A 248 6.36 -7.13 -14.58
C SER A 248 7.21 -6.96 -13.31
N PHE A 249 8.31 -7.71 -13.22
CA PHE A 249 9.17 -7.71 -12.03
C PHE A 249 10.55 -7.15 -12.34
N ASN A 250 11.12 -6.39 -11.41
CA ASN A 250 12.52 -5.98 -11.47
C ASN A 250 13.46 -7.09 -10.99
N GLU A 251 14.76 -6.80 -11.05
CA GLU A 251 15.84 -7.70 -10.61
C GLU A 251 15.73 -8.13 -9.13
N LYS A 252 15.00 -7.39 -8.29
CA LYS A 252 14.75 -7.73 -6.88
C LYS A 252 13.48 -8.57 -6.69
N GLY A 253 12.75 -8.89 -7.77
CA GLY A 253 11.47 -9.59 -7.73
C GLY A 253 10.29 -8.72 -7.29
N SER A 254 10.47 -7.41 -7.19
CA SER A 254 9.37 -6.48 -6.89
C SER A 254 8.70 -6.02 -8.17
N ARG A 255 7.40 -5.72 -8.08
CA ARG A 255 6.68 -5.09 -9.18
C ARG A 255 7.26 -3.70 -9.47
N ASN A 256 7.33 -3.33 -10.74
CA ASN A 256 7.72 -1.99 -11.16
C ASN A 256 6.58 -0.99 -10.98
N ASP A 257 6.28 -0.64 -9.73
CA ASP A 257 5.35 0.44 -9.42
C ASP A 257 6.11 1.77 -9.47
N SER A 258 5.78 2.60 -10.45
CA SER A 258 6.42 3.91 -10.64
C SER A 258 5.54 5.06 -10.18
N VAL A 259 4.27 4.81 -9.84
CA VAL A 259 3.33 5.86 -9.45
C VAL A 259 2.81 5.59 -8.04
N VAL A 260 2.88 6.61 -7.20
CA VAL A 260 2.28 6.61 -5.86
C VAL A 260 1.16 7.63 -5.86
N LEU A 261 -0.05 7.16 -5.57
CA LEU A 261 -1.22 7.99 -5.42
C LEU A 261 -1.15 8.75 -4.11
N PHE A 262 -1.48 10.04 -4.17
CA PHE A 262 -1.54 10.94 -3.03
C PHE A 262 -2.99 11.40 -2.89
N GLN A 263 -3.67 10.91 -1.86
CA GLN A 263 -5.09 11.18 -1.63
C GLN A 263 -5.29 11.90 -0.31
N GLN A 264 -6.41 12.62 -0.19
CA GLN A 264 -6.82 13.27 1.05
C GLN A 264 -8.18 12.73 1.50
N TYR A 265 -8.30 12.50 2.79
CA TYR A 265 -9.59 12.22 3.42
C TYR A 265 -10.42 13.52 3.46
N ARG A 266 -11.56 13.55 2.78
CA ARG A 266 -12.46 14.71 2.70
C ARG A 266 -13.87 14.35 3.17
N ALA A 267 -14.56 15.30 3.76
CA ALA A 267 -15.97 15.14 4.11
C ALA A 267 -16.84 15.35 2.86
N ALA A 268 -17.73 14.40 2.56
CA ALA A 268 -18.73 14.53 1.49
C ALA A 268 -20.04 13.89 1.94
N ASN A 269 -21.16 14.63 1.89
CA ASN A 269 -22.50 14.12 2.22
C ASN A 269 -22.60 13.37 3.57
N GLY A 270 -21.86 13.83 4.60
CA GLY A 270 -21.86 13.20 5.92
C GLY A 270 -21.02 11.92 6.04
N THR A 271 -20.24 11.57 5.01
CA THR A 271 -19.26 10.48 5.04
C THR A 271 -17.84 11.00 4.74
N ILE A 272 -16.85 10.12 4.86
CA ILE A 272 -15.47 10.40 4.44
C ILE A 272 -15.22 9.73 3.09
N ILE A 273 -14.66 10.49 2.16
CA ILE A 273 -14.14 9.97 0.89
C ILE A 273 -12.63 10.15 0.82
N ARG A 274 -11.96 9.33 0.02
CA ARG A 274 -10.55 9.51 -0.35
C ARG A 274 -10.52 10.21 -1.70
N ALA A 275 -10.29 11.52 -1.69
CA ALA A 275 -10.17 12.31 -2.91
C ALA A 275 -8.72 12.24 -3.39
N SER A 276 -8.52 11.88 -4.66
CA SER A 276 -7.19 11.93 -5.24
C SER A 276 -6.76 13.37 -5.47
N VAL A 277 -5.59 13.72 -4.94
CA VAL A 277 -5.03 15.09 -4.96
C VAL A 277 -3.91 15.21 -5.98
N GLY A 278 -3.14 14.13 -6.14
CA GLY A 278 -2.02 14.11 -7.07
C GLY A 278 -1.31 12.77 -7.06
N THR A 279 -0.22 12.72 -7.81
CA THR A 279 0.60 11.52 -7.96
C THR A 279 2.07 11.86 -7.81
N VAL A 280 2.82 10.99 -7.15
CA VAL A 280 4.29 11.00 -7.21
C VAL A 280 4.72 9.96 -8.22
N THR A 281 5.39 10.38 -9.29
CA THR A 281 6.01 9.44 -10.23
C THR A 281 7.49 9.30 -9.92
N VAL A 282 7.94 8.06 -9.75
CA VAL A 282 9.30 7.65 -9.42
C VAL A 282 9.98 7.14 -10.70
N LEU A 283 10.98 7.88 -11.14
CA LEU A 283 11.93 7.47 -12.16
C LEU A 283 13.26 7.13 -11.50
N LEU A 284 14.13 6.40 -12.20
CA LEU A 284 15.41 5.83 -11.71
C LEU A 284 16.18 6.70 -10.71
N ASN A 285 16.26 8.02 -10.91
CA ASN A 285 16.98 8.94 -10.02
C ASN A 285 16.18 10.17 -9.57
N LYS A 286 14.88 10.24 -9.88
CA LYS A 286 14.06 11.44 -9.60
C LYS A 286 12.62 11.05 -9.32
N ALA A 287 12.02 11.70 -8.34
CA ALA A 287 10.58 11.67 -8.11
C ALA A 287 10.01 13.06 -8.34
N TYR A 288 8.86 13.15 -9.01
CA TYR A 288 8.12 14.39 -9.21
C TYR A 288 6.69 14.23 -8.72
N PHE A 289 6.21 15.25 -8.01
CA PHE A 289 4.82 15.35 -7.62
C PHE A 289 4.04 16.11 -8.69
N THR A 290 2.81 15.70 -8.97
CA THR A 290 1.92 16.38 -9.91
C THR A 290 0.52 16.40 -9.32
N PHE A 291 -0.07 17.58 -9.24
CA PHE A 291 -1.47 17.71 -8.83
C PHE A 291 -2.39 17.11 -9.89
N GLN A 292 -3.48 16.51 -9.44
CA GLN A 292 -4.57 16.11 -10.31
C GLN A 292 -5.27 17.34 -10.89
N ASN A 293 -5.95 17.17 -12.03
CA ASN A 293 -6.68 18.27 -12.66
C ASN A 293 -7.72 18.87 -11.69
N GLY A 294 -7.66 20.19 -11.50
CA GLY A 294 -8.51 20.91 -10.54
C GLY A 294 -7.96 20.97 -9.10
N GLU A 295 -6.88 20.26 -8.80
CA GLU A 295 -6.21 20.29 -7.50
C GLU A 295 -5.00 21.22 -7.50
N SER A 296 -4.65 21.74 -6.33
CA SER A 296 -3.52 22.63 -6.12
C SER A 296 -3.15 22.70 -4.64
N ASN A 297 -2.12 23.48 -4.32
CA ASN A 297 -1.77 23.73 -2.94
C ASN A 297 -2.94 24.35 -2.14
N THR A 298 -3.79 25.19 -2.75
CA THR A 298 -4.91 25.81 -2.03
C THR A 298 -6.03 24.82 -1.75
N THR A 299 -6.34 23.90 -2.67
CA THR A 299 -7.40 22.90 -2.48
C THR A 299 -7.02 21.83 -1.45
N LEU A 300 -5.72 21.62 -1.22
CA LEU A 300 -5.23 20.68 -0.23
C LEU A 300 -5.36 21.21 1.22
N TRP A 301 -5.22 22.52 1.41
CA TRP A 301 -5.17 23.15 2.74
C TRP A 301 -6.43 23.95 3.12
N ASN A 302 -7.46 23.95 2.27
CA ASN A 302 -8.74 24.60 2.52
C ASN A 302 -9.71 23.73 3.31
#